data_AF-C7HAK1-F1
#
_entry.id   AF-C7HAK1-F1
#
_cell.length_a   1.000
_cell.length_b   1.000
_cell.length_c   1.000
_cell.angle_alpha   90.00
_cell.angle_beta   90.00
_cell.angle_gamma   90.00
#
_symmetry.space_group_name_H-M   'P 1'
#
loop_
_entity.id
_entity.type
_entity.pdbx_description
1 polymer ?
#
loop_
_entity_poly.entity_id
_entity_poly.type
_entity_poly.pdbx_seq_one_letter_code
_entity_poly.pdbx_strand_id
1 'polypeptide(L)'
;MPKGKKRLTQREKAERAAIKKQLQADGVLPPDKPRLNRKKFAREVWEDFSEMDVYTADFYLRKAIMATVGPELHEVTSEQVGILKLMKLAVETDRFMQQLKKEGREQYSIGEYVEKVYNPVMNL
;
A
#
# COMPACT_ATOMS: atom_id res chain seq x y z
N MET A 1 1.95 2.62 30.55
CA MET A 1 0.80 2.64 29.62
C MET A 1 0.09 3.97 29.74
N PRO A 2 -0.29 4.67 28.65
CA PRO A 2 -1.00 5.93 28.79
C PRO A 2 -2.39 5.66 29.39
N LYS A 3 -2.72 6.34 30.50
CA LYS A 3 -4.05 6.29 31.13
C LYS A 3 -5.12 6.54 30.06
N GLY A 4 -6.08 5.62 29.94
CA GLY A 4 -7.10 5.63 28.88
C GLY A 4 -7.80 6.99 28.77
N LYS A 5 -7.83 7.56 27.56
CA LYS A 5 -8.53 8.82 27.27
C LYS A 5 -10.01 8.70 27.67
N LYS A 6 -10.50 9.66 28.46
CA LYS A 6 -11.92 9.78 28.81
C LYS A 6 -12.77 9.81 27.54
N ARG A 7 -13.77 8.92 27.43
CA ARG A 7 -14.73 8.93 26.31
C ARG A 7 -15.51 10.24 26.35
N LEU A 8 -15.51 10.94 25.22
CA LEU A 8 -16.31 12.16 25.05
C LEU A 8 -17.81 11.82 25.06
N THR A 9 -18.57 12.61 25.79
CA THR A 9 -20.03 12.70 25.72
C THR A 9 -20.47 13.17 24.33
N GLN A 10 -21.73 12.97 23.98
CA GLN A 10 -22.26 13.45 22.69
C GLN A 10 -22.23 14.98 22.60
N ARG A 11 -22.45 15.68 23.72
CA ARG A 11 -22.35 17.13 23.82
C ARG A 11 -20.95 17.64 23.49
N GLU A 12 -19.93 17.03 24.11
CA GLU A 12 -18.52 17.42 23.86
C GLU A 12 -18.10 17.18 22.39
N LYS A 13 -18.63 16.14 21.72
CA LYS A 13 -18.38 15.91 20.29
C LYS A 13 -19.02 16.99 19.42
N ALA A 14 -20.25 17.40 19.73
CA ALA A 14 -20.96 18.44 19.00
C ALA A 14 -20.26 19.80 19.17
N GLU A 15 -19.87 20.15 20.39
CA GLU A 15 -19.12 21.38 20.69
C GLU A 15 -17.78 21.42 19.92
N ARG A 16 -17.02 20.31 19.92
CA ARG A 16 -15.77 20.21 19.14
C ARG A 16 -15.99 20.35 17.64
N ALA A 17 -17.06 19.79 17.10
CA ALA A 17 -17.38 19.91 15.68
C ALA A 17 -17.76 21.35 15.30
N ALA A 18 -18.50 22.06 16.16
CA ALA A 18 -18.84 23.46 15.96
C ALA A 18 -17.60 24.37 16.02
N ILE A 19 -16.74 24.20 17.03
CA ILE A 19 -15.48 24.93 17.14
C ILE A 19 -14.60 24.69 15.92
N LYS A 20 -14.47 23.43 15.48
CA LYS A 20 -13.71 23.09 14.28
C LYS A 20 -14.22 23.83 13.04
N LYS A 21 -15.54 23.89 12.84
CA LYS A 21 -16.16 24.62 11.72
C LYS A 21 -15.87 26.12 11.79
N GLN A 22 -15.96 26.72 12.98
CA GLN A 22 -15.66 28.14 13.17
C GLN A 22 -14.18 28.42 12.83
N LEU A 23 -13.26 27.62 13.37
CA LEU A 23 -11.83 27.76 13.07
C LEU A 23 -11.51 27.55 11.58
N GLN A 24 -12.26 26.70 10.88
CA GLN A 24 -12.15 26.55 9.43
C GLN A 24 -12.67 27.77 8.67
N ALA A 25 -13.79 28.35 9.11
CA ALA A 25 -14.34 29.58 8.53
C ALA A 25 -13.43 30.79 8.75
N ASP A 26 -12.78 30.87 9.91
CA ASP A 26 -11.83 31.92 10.27
C ASP A 26 -10.43 31.72 9.64
N GLY A 27 -10.23 30.65 8.86
CA GLY A 27 -8.97 30.34 8.18
C GLY A 27 -7.84 29.84 9.11
N VAL A 28 -8.13 29.62 10.39
CA VAL A 28 -7.17 29.09 11.39
C VAL A 28 -6.89 27.60 11.15
N LEU A 29 -7.92 26.83 10.77
CA LEU A 29 -7.79 25.42 10.40
C LEU A 29 -8.02 25.22 8.89
N PRO A 30 -7.26 24.33 8.23
CA PRO A 30 -7.53 23.98 6.85
C PRO A 30 -8.85 23.21 6.71
N PRO A 31 -9.45 23.22 5.51
CA PRO A 31 -10.63 22.41 5.22
C PRO A 31 -10.34 20.91 5.40
N ASP A 32 -11.39 20.15 5.64
CA ASP A 32 -11.26 18.70 5.79
C ASP A 32 -10.74 18.06 4.52
N LYS A 33 -9.64 17.30 4.64
CA LYS A 33 -9.09 16.54 3.53
C LYS A 33 -10.17 15.59 2.98
N PRO A 34 -10.52 15.67 1.70
CA PRO A 34 -11.52 14.79 1.12
C PRO A 34 -11.08 13.33 1.24
N ARG A 35 -12.04 12.43 1.47
CA ARG A 35 -11.76 11.00 1.48
C ARG A 35 -11.27 10.57 0.09
N LEU A 36 -10.18 9.81 0.04
CA LEU A 36 -9.67 9.26 -1.20
C LEU A 36 -10.71 8.34 -1.85
N ASN A 37 -11.12 8.65 -3.08
CA ASN A 37 -11.88 7.71 -3.89
C ASN A 37 -10.95 6.60 -4.39
N ARG A 38 -10.83 5.53 -3.59
CA ARG A 38 -9.88 4.43 -3.83
C ARG A 38 -10.04 3.77 -5.20
N LYS A 39 -11.27 3.58 -5.68
CA LYS A 39 -11.54 2.97 -7.00
C LYS A 39 -11.13 3.87 -8.14
N LYS A 40 -11.38 5.19 -8.02
CA LYS A 40 -10.94 6.17 -9.01
C LYS A 40 -9.42 6.25 -9.03
N PHE A 41 -8.81 6.41 -7.86
CA PHE A 41 -7.36 6.45 -7.69
C PHE A 41 -6.66 5.22 -8.29
N ALA A 42 -7.18 4.02 -8.03
CA ALA A 42 -6.59 2.79 -8.58
C ALA A 42 -6.63 2.73 -10.12
N ARG A 43 -7.69 3.25 -10.75
CA ARG A 43 -7.80 3.29 -12.22
C ARG A 43 -6.86 4.31 -12.82
N GLU A 44 -6.87 5.54 -12.29
CA GLU A 44 -6.01 6.63 -12.80
C GLU A 44 -4.53 6.23 -12.70
N VAL A 45 -4.09 5.69 -11.56
CA VAL A 45 -2.70 5.22 -11.40
C VAL A 45 -2.36 4.09 -12.36
N TRP A 46 -3.30 3.17 -12.62
CA TRP A 46 -3.06 2.06 -13.55
C TRP A 46 -2.94 2.56 -15.00
N GLU A 47 -3.80 3.49 -15.40
CA GLU A 47 -3.77 4.14 -16.70
C GLU A 47 -2.43 4.87 -16.90
N ASP A 48 -2.07 5.77 -15.97
CA ASP A 48 -0.82 6.54 -16.03
C ASP A 48 0.43 5.62 -16.07
N PHE A 49 0.46 4.57 -15.24
CA PHE A 49 1.59 3.64 -15.20
C PHE A 49 1.70 2.81 -16.48
N SER A 50 0.58 2.45 -17.11
CA SER A 50 0.56 1.67 -18.35
C SER A 50 1.02 2.45 -19.57
N GLU A 51 1.02 3.79 -19.52
CA GLU A 51 1.55 4.64 -20.57
C GLU A 51 3.09 4.73 -20.57
N MET A 52 3.74 4.35 -19.46
CA MET A 52 5.18 4.37 -19.35
C MET A 52 5.83 3.26 -20.18
N ASP A 53 6.98 3.55 -20.82
CA ASP A 53 7.85 2.52 -21.36
C ASP A 53 8.27 1.53 -20.26
N VAL A 54 8.28 0.23 -20.58
CA VAL A 54 8.49 -0.86 -19.61
C VAL A 54 9.81 -0.70 -18.86
N TYR A 55 10.92 -0.40 -19.56
CA TYR A 55 12.22 -0.25 -18.90
C TYR A 55 12.26 0.97 -17.98
N THR A 56 11.64 2.06 -18.42
CA THR A 56 11.50 3.29 -17.65
C THR A 56 10.63 3.09 -16.41
N ALA A 57 9.51 2.38 -16.57
CA ALA A 57 8.59 2.02 -15.51
C ALA A 57 9.28 1.15 -14.45
N ASP A 58 9.97 0.08 -14.86
CA ASP A 58 10.70 -0.82 -13.96
C ASP A 58 11.80 -0.10 -13.20
N PHE A 59 12.56 0.75 -13.89
CA PHE A 59 13.62 1.55 -13.27
C PHE A 59 13.09 2.51 -12.20
N TYR A 60 12.04 3.27 -12.52
CA TYR A 60 11.45 4.21 -11.57
C TYR A 60 10.66 3.51 -10.46
N LEU A 61 10.04 2.37 -10.73
CA LEU A 61 9.39 1.54 -9.71
C LEU A 61 10.42 1.07 -8.67
N ARG A 62 11.60 0.64 -9.09
CA ARG A 62 12.68 0.26 -8.18
C ARG A 62 13.12 1.44 -7.30
N LYS A 63 13.24 2.64 -7.87
CA LYS A 63 13.56 3.86 -7.09
C LYS A 63 12.45 4.22 -6.10
N ALA A 64 11.18 4.12 -6.51
CA ALA A 64 10.03 4.41 -5.65
C ALA A 64 9.94 3.44 -4.47
N ILE A 65 10.23 2.15 -4.69
CA ILE A 65 10.34 1.16 -3.61
C ILE A 65 11.41 1.58 -2.60
N MET A 66 12.61 1.98 -3.06
CA MET A 66 13.70 2.40 -2.17
C MET A 66 13.40 3.70 -1.40
N ALA A 67 12.48 4.53 -1.89
CA ALA A 67 12.06 5.75 -1.21
C ALA A 67 10.95 5.50 -0.17
N THR A 68 10.27 4.36 -0.22
CA THR A 68 9.07 4.05 0.60
C THR A 68 9.32 2.99 1.66
N VAL A 69 10.21 2.04 1.38
CA VAL A 69 10.60 0.97 2.30
C VAL A 69 12.12 0.80 2.33
N GLY A 70 12.62 0.28 3.45
CA GLY A 70 14.05 0.03 3.65
C GLY A 70 14.27 -1.06 4.70
N PRO A 71 15.51 -1.52 4.89
CA PRO A 71 15.82 -2.58 5.85
C PRO A 71 15.63 -2.15 7.30
N GLU A 72 15.76 -0.85 7.59
CA GLU A 72 15.71 -0.29 8.94
C GLU A 72 14.63 0.79 9.00
N LEU A 73 13.37 0.36 9.11
CA LEU A 73 12.24 1.26 9.32
C LEU A 73 11.97 1.44 10.81
N HIS A 74 11.72 2.68 11.24
CA HIS A 74 11.34 2.97 12.62
C HIS A 74 10.03 2.28 13.01
N GLU A 75 9.06 2.26 12.09
CA GLU A 75 7.80 1.52 12.18
C GLU A 75 7.47 0.95 10.80
N VAL A 76 6.81 -0.21 10.76
CA VAL A 76 6.31 -0.83 9.54
C VAL A 76 4.79 -0.67 9.49
N THR A 77 4.33 0.25 8.64
CA THR A 77 2.90 0.53 8.42
C THR A 77 2.24 -0.50 7.49
N SER A 78 0.90 -0.57 7.51
CA SER A 78 0.15 -1.44 6.60
C SER A 78 0.40 -1.14 5.12
N GLU A 79 0.58 0.14 4.75
CA GLU A 79 0.97 0.52 3.39
C GLU A 79 2.35 -0.06 3.02
N GLN A 80 3.32 0.03 3.93
CA GLN A 80 4.67 -0.52 3.71
C GLN A 80 4.69 -2.05 3.65
N VAL A 81 3.86 -2.74 4.45
CA VAL A 81 3.69 -4.21 4.34
C VAL A 81 3.21 -4.58 2.94
N GLY A 82 2.29 -3.81 2.35
CA GLY A 82 1.83 -4.04 0.97
C GLY A 82 2.98 -3.99 -0.05
N ILE A 83 3.87 -2.99 0.08
CA ILE A 83 5.05 -2.84 -0.79
C ILE A 83 6.05 -3.99 -0.56
N LEU A 84 6.31 -4.36 0.69
CA LEU A 84 7.20 -5.47 1.02
C LEU A 84 6.67 -6.81 0.50
N LYS A 85 5.34 -7.03 0.54
CA LYS A 85 4.69 -8.20 -0.08
C LYS A 85 4.87 -8.22 -1.60
N LEU A 86 4.75 -7.07 -2.28
CA LEU A 86 5.04 -6.97 -3.71
C LEU A 86 6.49 -7.36 -4.03
N MET A 87 7.46 -6.87 -3.25
CA MET A 87 8.87 -7.26 -3.38
C MET A 87 9.06 -8.77 -3.15
N LYS A 88 8.41 -9.32 -2.12
CA LYS A 88 8.46 -10.74 -1.80
C LYS A 88 7.86 -11.60 -2.91
N LEU A 89 6.76 -11.19 -3.53
CA LEU A 89 6.18 -11.85 -4.71
C LEU A 89 7.20 -11.93 -5.84
N ALA A 90 7.93 -10.85 -6.13
CA ALA A 90 8.96 -10.87 -7.18
C ALA A 90 10.08 -11.87 -6.86
N VAL A 91 10.55 -11.92 -5.60
CA VAL A 91 11.60 -12.88 -5.18
C VAL A 91 11.10 -14.33 -5.27
N GLU A 92 9.91 -14.63 -4.77
CA GLU A 92 9.40 -16.01 -4.79
C GLU A 92 8.99 -16.43 -6.21
N THR A 93 8.56 -15.49 -7.07
CA THR A 93 8.35 -15.76 -8.50
C THR A 93 9.64 -16.16 -9.19
N ASP A 94 10.73 -15.40 -9.00
CA ASP A 94 12.04 -15.74 -9.58
C ASP A 94 12.51 -17.13 -9.15
N ARG A 95 12.42 -17.44 -7.85
CA ARG A 95 12.75 -18.77 -7.32
C ARG A 95 11.89 -19.87 -7.93
N PHE A 96 10.59 -19.64 -8.04
CA PHE A 96 9.66 -20.59 -8.66
C PHE A 96 10.01 -20.85 -10.13
N MET A 97 10.30 -19.80 -10.89
CA MET A 97 10.71 -19.93 -12.30
C MET A 97 12.06 -20.65 -12.44
N GLN A 98 13.03 -20.37 -11.57
CA GLN A 98 14.29 -21.10 -11.55
C GLN A 98 14.11 -22.58 -11.23
N GLN A 99 13.19 -22.91 -10.33
CA GLN A 99 12.87 -24.29 -9.99
C GLN A 99 12.21 -25.02 -11.17
N LEU A 100 11.23 -24.40 -11.84
CA LEU A 100 10.63 -24.96 -13.07
C LEU A 100 11.69 -25.25 -14.13
N LYS A 101 12.63 -24.32 -14.33
CA LYS A 101 13.73 -24.51 -15.28
C LYS A 101 14.61 -25.72 -14.91
N LYS A 102 14.90 -25.94 -13.62
CA LYS A 102 15.63 -27.13 -13.14
C LYS A 102 14.86 -28.43 -13.35
N GLU A 103 13.53 -28.37 -13.28
CA GLU A 103 12.63 -29.49 -13.56
C GLU A 103 12.42 -29.74 -15.07
N GLY A 104 13.03 -28.94 -15.94
CA GLY A 104 12.83 -29.03 -17.40
C GLY A 104 11.44 -28.57 -17.85
N ARG A 105 10.76 -27.75 -17.03
CA ARG A 105 9.43 -27.21 -17.30
C ARG A 105 9.51 -25.74 -17.69
N GLU A 106 8.82 -25.36 -18.76
CA GLU A 106 8.70 -23.96 -19.19
C GLU A 106 7.34 -23.34 -18.85
N GLN A 107 6.37 -24.17 -18.44
CA GLN A 107 4.99 -23.76 -18.19
C GLN A 107 4.51 -24.21 -16.81
N TYR A 108 3.61 -23.41 -16.25
CA TYR A 108 2.90 -23.66 -15.01
C TYR A 108 1.45 -23.21 -15.14
N SER A 109 0.57 -23.79 -14.33
CA SER A 109 -0.82 -23.33 -14.26
C SER A 109 -0.96 -22.13 -13.32
N ILE A 110 -1.98 -21.30 -13.54
CA ILE A 110 -2.32 -20.21 -12.63
C ILE A 110 -2.56 -20.75 -11.20
N GLY A 111 -3.23 -21.91 -11.08
CA GLY A 111 -3.48 -22.55 -9.78
C GLY A 111 -2.17 -22.90 -9.05
N GLU A 112 -1.20 -23.46 -9.76
CA GLU A 112 0.13 -23.76 -9.21
C GLU A 112 0.85 -22.50 -8.72
N TYR A 113 0.83 -21.41 -9.50
CA TYR A 113 1.43 -20.14 -9.07
C TYR A 113 0.70 -19.55 -7.85
N VAL A 114 -0.63 -19.61 -7.83
CA VAL A 114 -1.43 -19.12 -6.70
C VAL A 114 -1.06 -19.88 -5.43
N GLU A 115 -0.97 -21.20 -5.52
CA GLU A 115 -0.64 -22.08 -4.39
C GLU A 115 0.81 -21.91 -3.92
N LYS A 116 1.77 -21.92 -4.85
CA LYS A 116 3.20 -21.97 -4.53
C LYS A 116 3.84 -20.60 -4.29
N VAL A 117 3.27 -19.52 -4.83
CA VAL A 117 3.87 -18.18 -4.78
C VAL A 117 2.92 -17.17 -4.15
N TYR A 118 1.71 -16.97 -4.70
CA TYR A 118 0.85 -15.86 -4.30
C TYR A 118 0.32 -16.00 -2.87
N ASN A 119 -0.37 -17.11 -2.56
CA ASN A 119 -0.98 -17.33 -1.25
C ASN A 119 0.04 -17.31 -0.10
N PRO A 120 1.21 -17.98 -0.22
CA PRO A 120 2.24 -17.93 0.82
C PRO A 120 2.71 -16.52 1.15
N VAL A 121 2.74 -15.59 0.18
CA VAL A 121 3.16 -14.20 0.42
C VAL A 121 2.00 -13.34 0.92
N MET A 122 0.81 -13.50 0.35
CA MET A 122 -0.33 -12.65 0.69
C MET A 122 -0.90 -12.94 2.07
N ASN A 123 -0.72 -14.16 2.58
CA ASN A 123 -1.21 -14.58 3.90
C ASN A 123 -0.21 -14.31 5.05
N LEU A 124 0.91 -13.63 4.80
CA LEU A 124 1.85 -13.16 5.83
C LEU A 124 1.26 -12.05 6.72
#